data_AF-A0A3E2HH62-F1
#
_entry.id   AF-A0A3E2HH62-F1
#
_cell.length_a   1.000
_cell.length_b   1.000
_cell.length_c   1.000
_cell.angle_alpha   90.00
_cell.angle_beta   90.00
_cell.angle_gamma   90.00
#
_symmetry.space_group_name_H-M   'P 1'
#
loop_
_entity.id
_entity.type
_entity.pdbx_description
1 polymer ?
#
loop_
_entity_poly.entity_id
_entity_poly.type
_entity_poly.pdbx_seq_one_letter_code
_entity_poly.pdbx_strand_id
1 'polypeptide(L)'
;MKTGQGFLLVFSITSQSSLMELTELREQIIRIKDDENVPIVIVGNKSDLEEDRVVSRAKAFAVSQSWGNAPYYETSARRRGK
;
A
#
# COMPACT_ATOMS: atom_id res chain seq x y z
N MET A 1 -10.56 4.79 13.97
CA MET A 1 -9.64 3.66 13.66
C MET A 1 -9.80 2.44 14.58
N LYS A 2 -10.46 2.51 15.74
CA LYS A 2 -10.59 1.36 16.66
C LYS A 2 -11.44 0.19 16.14
N THR A 3 -12.39 0.41 15.22
CA THR A 3 -13.32 -0.65 14.74
C THR A 3 -12.93 -1.31 13.41
N GLY A 4 -11.94 -0.80 12.67
CA GLY A 4 -11.56 -1.37 11.36
C GLY A 4 -10.97 -2.78 11.49
N GLN A 5 -11.48 -3.75 10.74
CA GLN A 5 -11.02 -5.15 10.78
C GLN A 5 -9.92 -5.46 9.76
N GLY A 6 -9.72 -4.56 8.79
CA GLY A 6 -8.67 -4.65 7.78
C GLY A 6 -8.41 -3.27 7.17
N PHE A 7 -7.22 -3.11 6.60
CA PHE A 7 -6.73 -1.82 6.13
C PHE A 7 -6.18 -1.92 4.70
N LEU A 8 -6.53 -0.96 3.87
CA LEU A 8 -5.90 -0.76 2.56
C LEU A 8 -4.89 0.37 2.69
N LEU A 9 -3.61 0.06 2.48
CA LEU A 9 -2.53 1.04 2.48
C LEU A 9 -2.19 1.39 1.04
N VAL A 10 -2.58 2.61 0.64
CA VAL A 10 -2.54 3.05 -0.75
C VAL A 10 -1.41 4.06 -0.95
N PHE A 11 -0.54 3.83 -1.92
CA PHE A 11 0.50 4.77 -2.36
C PHE A 11 0.31 5.14 -3.84
N SER A 12 1.01 6.15 -4.33
CA SER A 12 1.03 6.54 -5.76
C SER A 12 2.27 5.98 -6.43
N ILE A 13 2.14 5.27 -7.56
CA ILE A 13 3.33 4.76 -8.29
C ILE A 13 4.26 5.86 -8.80
N THR A 14 3.74 7.09 -8.89
CA THR A 14 4.44 8.31 -9.29
C THR A 14 5.05 9.09 -8.11
N SER A 15 4.96 8.59 -6.88
CA SER A 15 5.54 9.24 -5.70
C SER A 15 6.25 8.25 -4.78
N GLN A 16 7.58 8.39 -4.71
CA GLN A 16 8.41 7.57 -3.82
C GLN A 16 8.14 7.87 -2.34
N SER A 17 7.84 9.12 -1.97
CA SER A 17 7.53 9.48 -0.59
C SER A 17 6.27 8.78 -0.11
N SER A 18 5.25 8.67 -0.97
CA SER A 18 4.00 8.00 -0.62
C SER A 18 4.17 6.51 -0.31
N LEU A 19 5.18 5.83 -0.90
CA LEU A 19 5.50 4.45 -0.53
C LEU A 19 6.17 4.39 0.85
N MET A 20 7.04 5.36 1.18
CA MET A 20 7.74 5.41 2.47
C MET A 20 6.78 5.66 3.63
N GLU A 21 5.81 6.55 3.43
CA GLU A 21 4.75 6.86 4.41
C GLU A 21 3.92 5.63 4.82
N LEU A 22 3.85 4.59 3.98
CA LEU A 22 3.09 3.38 4.33
C LEU A 22 3.65 2.66 5.56
N THR A 23 4.97 2.72 5.79
CA THR A 23 5.60 2.10 6.97
C THR A 23 5.13 2.77 8.25
N GLU A 24 5.13 4.11 8.28
CA GLU A 24 4.64 4.88 9.43
C GLU A 24 3.15 4.61 9.69
N LEU A 25 2.35 4.51 8.63
CA LEU A 25 0.93 4.18 8.74
C LEU A 25 0.70 2.77 9.30
N ARG A 26 1.49 1.78 8.85
CA ARG A 26 1.42 0.40 9.37
C ARG A 26 1.74 0.37 10.86
N GLU A 27 2.81 1.04 11.29
CA GLU A 27 3.20 1.09 12.70
C GLU A 27 2.10 1.73 13.57
N GLN A 28 1.48 2.81 13.10
CA GLN A 28 0.35 3.43 13.79
C GLN A 28 -0.85 2.48 13.90
N ILE A 29 -1.17 1.75 12.84
CA ILE A 29 -2.28 0.77 12.84
C ILE A 29 -1.99 -0.34 13.86
N ILE A 30 -0.81 -0.95 13.82
CA ILE A 30 -0.40 -2.03 14.74
C ILE A 30 -0.48 -1.53 16.18
N ARG A 31 0.04 -0.33 16.46
CA ARG A 31 0.00 0.25 17.81
C ARG A 31 -1.41 0.53 18.31
N ILE A 32 -2.31 1.00 17.45
CA ILE A 32 -3.71 1.27 17.83
C ILE A 32 -4.49 -0.03 18.03
N LYS A 33 -4.14 -1.08 17.28
CA LYS A 33 -4.79 -2.39 17.34
C LYS A 33 -4.22 -3.32 18.40
N ASP A 34 -3.00 -3.07 18.84
CA ASP A 34 -2.24 -3.95 19.73
C ASP A 34 -2.11 -5.37 19.15
N ASP A 35 -1.94 -5.45 17.82
CA ASP A 35 -1.88 -6.70 17.06
C ASP A 35 -1.00 -6.50 15.81
N GLU A 36 0.00 -7.36 15.64
CA GLU A 36 0.92 -7.35 14.50
C GLU A 36 0.34 -8.06 13.25
N ASN A 37 -0.71 -8.87 13.43
CA ASN A 37 -1.35 -9.67 12.39
C ASN A 37 -2.56 -8.98 11.75
N VAL A 38 -2.71 -7.68 11.95
CA VAL A 38 -3.81 -6.90 11.38
C VAL A 38 -3.82 -7.08 9.85
N PRO A 39 -4.96 -7.48 9.25
CA PRO A 39 -5.05 -7.66 7.81
C PRO A 39 -4.78 -6.36 7.04
N ILE A 40 -3.72 -6.37 6.24
CA ILE A 40 -3.28 -5.22 5.43
C ILE A 40 -3.11 -5.66 3.98
N VAL A 41 -3.58 -4.82 3.05
CA VAL A 41 -3.31 -4.94 1.61
C VAL A 41 -2.63 -3.66 1.14
N ILE A 42 -1.55 -3.82 0.38
CA ILE A 42 -0.79 -2.72 -0.21
C ILE A 42 -1.35 -2.44 -1.61
N VAL A 43 -1.62 -1.18 -1.92
CA VAL A 43 -2.20 -0.78 -3.21
C VAL A 43 -1.37 0.34 -3.85
N GLY A 44 -0.77 0.05 -5.00
CA GLY A 44 -0.13 1.07 -5.85
C GLY A 44 -1.15 1.71 -6.78
N ASN A 45 -1.62 2.91 -6.46
CA ASN A 45 -2.58 3.66 -7.26
C ASN A 45 -1.90 4.44 -8.40
N LYS A 46 -2.71 4.89 -9.37
CA LYS A 46 -2.33 5.62 -10.58
C LYS A 46 -1.52 4.78 -11.58
N SER A 47 -1.79 3.48 -11.67
CA SER A 47 -1.19 2.60 -12.68
C SER A 47 -1.47 2.98 -14.14
N ASP A 48 -2.37 3.95 -14.39
CA ASP A 48 -2.53 4.57 -15.70
C ASP A 48 -1.38 5.53 -16.07
N LEU A 49 -0.61 6.02 -15.08
CA LEU A 49 0.53 6.92 -15.26
C LEU A 49 1.86 6.13 -15.28
N GLU A 50 1.96 5.13 -16.17
CA GLU A 50 3.15 4.27 -16.23
C GLU A 50 4.40 5.04 -16.69
N GLU A 51 4.23 6.05 -17.56
CA GLU A 51 5.33 6.89 -18.04
C GLU A 51 5.94 7.75 -16.92
N ASP A 52 5.13 8.14 -15.93
CA ASP A 52 5.55 8.92 -14.77
C ASP A 52 5.95 8.03 -13.57
N ARG A 53 6.13 6.72 -13.78
CA ARG A 53 6.45 5.79 -12.70
C ARG A 53 7.81 6.11 -12.10
N VAL A 54 7.82 6.35 -10.80
CA VAL A 54 9.06 6.48 -10.00
C VAL A 54 9.25 5.33 -9.02
N VAL A 55 8.18 4.60 -8.69
CA VAL A 55 8.22 3.41 -7.84
C VAL A 55 8.16 2.16 -8.70
N SER A 56 9.25 1.39 -8.72
CA SER A 56 9.28 0.11 -9.43
C SER A 56 8.40 -0.94 -8.74
N ARG A 57 7.81 -1.83 -9.54
CA ARG A 57 7.02 -2.96 -9.04
C ARG A 57 7.82 -3.84 -8.08
N ALA A 58 9.09 -4.09 -8.39
CA ALA A 58 9.99 -4.85 -7.52
C ALA A 58 10.18 -4.20 -6.15
N LYS A 59 10.30 -2.86 -6.09
CA LYS A 59 10.43 -2.13 -4.84
C LYS A 59 9.17 -2.23 -3.99
N ALA A 60 8.00 -2.03 -4.58
CA ALA A 60 6.72 -2.17 -3.89
C ALA A 60 6.49 -3.63 -3.43
N PHE A 61 6.86 -4.60 -4.26
CA PHE A 61 6.77 -6.02 -3.92
C PHE A 61 7.70 -6.40 -2.76
N ALA A 62 8.91 -5.84 -2.69
CA ALA A 62 9.81 -6.05 -1.56
C ALA A 62 9.21 -5.57 -0.23
N VAL A 63 8.44 -4.47 -0.22
CA VAL A 63 7.69 -4.02 0.96
C VAL A 63 6.60 -5.01 1.33
N SER A 64 5.88 -5.55 0.35
CA SER A 64 4.89 -6.62 0.58
C SER A 64 5.52 -7.86 1.23
N GLN A 65 6.70 -8.29 0.75
CA GLN A 65 7.43 -9.42 1.33
C GLN A 65 7.86 -9.15 2.78
N SER A 66 8.39 -7.96 3.08
CA SER A 66 8.84 -7.62 4.43
C SER A 66 7.70 -7.53 5.45
N TRP A 67 6.45 -7.40 5.00
CA TRP A 67 5.26 -7.34 5.84
C TRP A 67 4.54 -8.69 5.96
N GLY A 68 5.27 -9.79 5.86
CA GLY A 68 4.70 -11.15 5.97
C GLY A 68 3.93 -11.57 4.72
N ASN A 69 4.43 -11.18 3.54
CA ASN A 69 3.80 -11.48 2.25
C ASN A 69 2.40 -10.84 2.11
N ALA A 70 2.25 -9.60 2.57
CA ALA A 70 1.00 -8.84 2.48
C ALA A 70 0.57 -8.69 1.01
N PRO A 71 -0.71 -8.92 0.64
CA PRO A 71 -1.13 -8.81 -0.76
C PRO A 71 -0.83 -7.44 -1.36
N TYR A 72 -0.32 -7.42 -2.59
CA TYR A 72 0.00 -6.19 -3.34
C TYR A 72 -0.72 -6.16 -4.69
N TYR A 73 -1.39 -5.04 -4.96
CA TYR A 73 -2.08 -4.79 -6.22
C TYR A 73 -1.74 -3.40 -6.76
N GLU A 74 -1.68 -3.25 -8.08
CA GLU A 74 -1.66 -1.94 -8.73
C GLU A 74 -3.04 -1.61 -9.29
N THR A 75 -3.53 -0.40 -9.05
CA THR A 75 -4.87 0.04 -9.46
C THR A 75 -4.82 1.43 -10.11
N SER A 76 -5.88 1.79 -10.81
CA SER A 76 -6.08 3.15 -11.33
C SER A 76 -7.49 3.59 -10.98
N ALA A 77 -7.61 4.60 -10.12
CA ALA A 77 -8.90 5.22 -9.83
C ALA A 77 -9.49 5.97 -11.05
N ARG A 78 -8.67 6.33 -12.05
CA ARG A 78 -9.13 7.00 -13.27
C ARG A 78 -9.80 6.04 -14.25
N ARG A 79 -9.38 4.76 -14.27
CA ARG A 79 -10.12 3.73 -15.00
C ARG A 79 -11.34 3.33 -14.18
N ARG A 80 -12.52 3.86 -14.54
CA ARG A 80 -13.77 3.17 -14.20
C ARG A 80 -13.76 1.83 -14.94
N GLY A 81 -13.77 0.73 -14.20
CA GLY A 81 -14.08 -0.59 -14.78
C GLY A 81 -15.40 -0.48 -15.52
N LYS A 82 -15.41 -0.96 -16.77
CA LYS A 82 -16.67 -1.21 -17.48
C LYS A 82 -17.40 -2.36 -16.79
#